data_AF-A0A932BTQ7-F1
#
_entry.id   AF-A0A932BTQ7-F1
#
_cell.length_a   1.000
_cell.length_b   1.000
_cell.length_c   1.000
_cell.angle_alpha   90.00
_cell.angle_beta   90.00
_cell.angle_gamma   90.00
#
_symmetry.space_group_name_H-M   'P 1'
#
loop_
_entity.id
_entity.type
_entity.pdbx_description
1 polymer ?
#
loop_
_entity_poly.entity_id
_entity_poly.type
_entity_poly.pdbx_seq_one_letter_code
_entity_poly.pdbx_strand_id
1 'polypeptide(L)'
;MPVLPYTPPNSYAALETPLASAKLNQLVNAIASLKSYVDAMYPVGCIYMSTIATDPGTVLGFGTWTAISGRVLVGAGTSDAVYAVGAQGGESVHTLSASEIPAHVHTYHNANNPSSRMQNGGGDYVTRFDDPLNTANTSSIGGGAAHNNMPPYEVVYMWKRTA
;
A
#
# COMPACT_ATOMS: atom_id res chain seq x y z
N MET A 1 16.96 26.27 91.18
CA MET A 1 17.62 25.67 90.00
C MET A 1 16.61 25.72 88.87
N PRO A 2 16.92 26.30 87.69
CA PRO A 2 15.95 26.44 86.61
C PRO A 2 15.78 25.09 85.90
N VAL A 3 14.53 24.64 85.76
CA VAL A 3 14.21 23.43 84.99
C VAL A 3 14.17 23.84 83.51
N LEU A 4 15.06 23.28 82.69
CA LEU A 4 15.01 23.51 81.25
C LEU A 4 13.75 22.81 80.67
N PRO A 5 12.98 23.46 79.78
CA PRO A 5 11.85 22.80 79.15
C PRO A 5 12.36 21.67 78.25
N TYR A 6 11.80 20.47 78.45
CA TYR A 6 12.03 19.34 77.56
C TYR A 6 11.23 19.53 76.27
N THR A 7 11.92 19.79 75.17
CA THR A 7 11.37 19.64 73.82
C THR A 7 11.61 18.20 73.38
N PRO A 8 10.57 17.35 73.23
CA PRO A 8 10.77 16.00 72.73
C PRO A 8 11.35 16.05 71.32
N PRO A 9 12.31 15.17 70.99
CA PRO A 9 12.77 15.01 69.62
C PRO A 9 11.57 14.65 68.75
N ASN A 10 11.29 15.44 67.73
CA ASN A 10 10.38 15.14 66.64
C ASN A 10 10.97 14.04 65.74
N SER A 11 11.18 12.85 66.32
CA SER A 11 11.75 11.67 65.66
C SER A 11 10.86 11.11 64.55
N TYR A 12 9.56 11.41 64.58
CA TYR A 12 8.60 10.99 63.56
C TYR A 12 8.73 11.79 62.24
N ALA A 13 9.08 13.08 62.30
CA ALA A 13 9.16 13.94 61.11
C ALA A 13 10.30 13.56 60.15
N ALA A 14 11.39 13.00 60.69
CA ALA A 14 12.57 12.60 59.92
C ALA A 14 12.42 11.22 59.23
N LEU A 15 11.45 10.40 59.66
CA LEU A 15 11.22 9.04 59.13
C LEU A 15 10.06 8.95 58.13
N GLU A 16 9.07 9.84 58.23
CA GLU A 16 7.95 9.95 57.28
C GLU A 16 8.43 10.43 55.89
N THR A 17 9.42 11.34 55.85
CA THR A 17 9.91 11.99 54.63
C THR A 17 10.73 11.06 53.69
N PRO A 18 11.65 10.20 54.18
CA PRO A 18 12.33 9.21 53.33
C PRO A 18 11.39 8.10 52.83
N LEU A 19 10.44 7.64 53.65
CA LEU A 19 9.50 6.59 53.25
C LEU A 19 8.54 7.07 52.15
N ALA A 20 8.02 8.29 52.28
CA ALA A 20 7.23 8.92 51.22
C ALA A 20 8.04 9.08 49.92
N SER A 21 9.29 9.50 50.01
CA SER A 21 10.19 9.65 48.85
C SER A 21 10.50 8.30 48.18
N ALA A 22 10.73 7.24 48.95
CA ALA A 22 10.96 5.90 48.43
C ALA A 22 9.74 5.34 47.69
N LYS A 23 8.53 5.51 48.26
CA LYS A 23 7.28 5.14 47.60
C LYS A 23 7.05 5.93 46.31
N LEU A 24 7.33 7.23 46.31
CA LEU A 24 7.25 8.06 45.11
C LEU A 24 8.20 7.57 44.01
N ASN A 25 9.46 7.28 44.35
CA ASN A 25 10.44 6.75 43.39
C ASN A 25 10.02 5.39 42.82
N GLN A 26 9.45 4.51 43.64
CA GLN A 26 8.94 3.23 43.19
C GLN A 26 7.78 3.41 42.18
N LEU A 27 6.87 4.36 42.43
CA LEU A 27 5.78 4.69 41.50
C LEU A 27 6.31 5.29 40.20
N VAL A 28 7.26 6.22 40.27
CA VAL A 28 7.89 6.82 39.08
C VAL A 28 8.56 5.75 38.23
N ASN A 29 9.29 4.82 38.84
CA ASN A 29 9.94 3.72 38.14
C ASN A 29 8.92 2.79 37.49
N ALA A 30 7.83 2.44 38.19
CA ALA A 30 6.77 1.60 37.63
C ALA A 30 6.09 2.26 36.40
N ILE A 31 5.83 3.58 36.47
CA ILE A 31 5.29 4.35 35.33
C ILE A 31 6.27 4.37 34.15
N ALA A 32 7.56 4.58 34.43
CA ALA A 32 8.60 4.56 33.39
C ALA A 32 8.70 3.18 32.72
N SER A 33 8.63 2.09 33.49
CA SER A 33 8.59 0.73 32.95
C SER A 33 7.35 0.49 32.09
N LEU A 34 6.18 0.92 32.54
CA LEU A 34 4.94 0.81 31.76
C LEU A 34 5.06 1.55 30.43
N LYS A 35 5.58 2.78 30.44
CA LYS A 35 5.82 3.54 29.21
C LYS A 35 6.78 2.83 28.26
N SER A 36 7.85 2.23 28.78
CA SER A 36 8.81 1.44 27.99
C SER A 36 8.13 0.25 27.29
N TYR A 37 7.26 -0.48 27.98
CA TYR A 37 6.51 -1.59 27.37
C TYR A 37 5.55 -1.10 26.27
N VAL A 38 4.86 0.02 26.49
CA VAL A 38 3.97 0.61 25.48
C VAL A 38 4.75 1.04 24.24
N ASP A 39 5.90 1.71 24.41
CA ASP A 39 6.77 2.11 23.31
C ASP A 39 7.37 0.90 22.57
N ALA A 40 7.61 -0.22 23.26
CA ALA A 40 8.08 -1.46 22.65
C ALA A 40 7.00 -2.19 21.84
N MET A 41 5.73 -2.09 22.23
CA MET A 41 4.60 -2.67 21.49
C MET A 41 4.32 -1.91 20.19
N TYR A 42 4.46 -0.59 20.22
CA TYR A 42 4.22 0.29 19.06
C TYR A 42 5.39 1.25 18.84
N PRO A 43 6.57 0.76 18.40
CA PRO A 43 7.75 1.62 18.19
C PRO A 43 7.52 2.65 17.09
N VAL A 44 8.29 3.74 17.09
CA VAL A 44 8.29 4.70 15.97
C VAL A 44 8.59 3.96 14.67
N GLY A 45 7.76 4.17 13.64
CA GLY A 45 7.81 3.46 12.37
C GLY A 45 6.84 2.28 12.25
N CYS A 46 6.21 1.84 13.33
CA CYS A 46 5.18 0.79 13.27
C CYS A 46 3.93 1.25 12.50
N ILE A 47 3.17 0.28 11.99
CA ILE A 47 1.88 0.49 11.35
C ILE A 47 0.77 0.00 12.26
N TYR A 48 -0.24 0.85 12.48
CA TYR A 48 -1.49 0.51 13.14
C TYR A 48 -2.62 0.46 12.11
N MET A 49 -3.48 -0.56 12.20
CA MET A 49 -4.59 -0.79 11.28
C MET A 49 -5.90 -0.92 12.06
N SER A 50 -6.97 -0.29 11.60
CA SER A 50 -8.29 -0.31 12.23
C SER A 50 -9.40 -0.06 11.23
N THR A 51 -10.60 -0.57 11.50
CA THR A 51 -11.82 -0.22 10.75
C THR A 51 -12.44 1.09 11.24
N ILE A 52 -11.90 1.71 12.29
CA ILE A 52 -12.36 2.96 12.89
C ILE A 52 -11.44 4.10 12.46
N ALA A 53 -12.05 5.23 12.07
CA ALA A 53 -11.34 6.41 11.53
C ALA A 53 -10.50 7.19 12.55
N THR A 54 -10.66 6.92 13.84
CA THR A 54 -10.04 7.69 14.91
C THR A 54 -8.53 7.57 14.89
N ASP A 55 -7.84 8.69 15.06
CA ASP A 55 -6.38 8.76 15.18
C ASP A 55 -5.89 7.83 16.32
N PRO A 56 -4.90 6.95 16.08
CA PRO A 56 -4.37 6.07 17.12
C PRO A 56 -3.79 6.82 18.31
N GLY A 57 -3.31 8.05 18.14
CA GLY A 57 -2.89 8.92 19.25
C GLY A 57 -4.02 9.22 20.22
N THR A 58 -5.27 9.26 19.72
CA THR A 58 -6.46 9.42 20.56
C THR A 58 -6.91 8.09 21.17
N VAL A 59 -6.91 7.01 20.40
CA VAL A 59 -7.38 5.68 20.87
C VAL A 59 -6.42 5.04 21.86
N LEU A 60 -5.11 5.11 21.56
CA LEU A 60 -4.05 4.53 22.39
C LEU A 60 -3.57 5.52 23.47
N GLY A 61 -3.85 6.81 23.30
CA GLY A 61 -3.46 7.86 24.25
C GLY A 61 -1.99 8.26 24.20
N PHE A 62 -1.24 7.86 23.15
CA PHE A 62 0.16 8.22 22.97
C PHE A 62 0.61 8.21 21.50
N GLY A 63 1.76 8.83 21.27
CA GLY A 63 2.43 8.86 19.98
C GLY A 63 1.82 9.87 19.02
N THR A 64 2.58 10.18 17.97
CA THR A 64 2.12 10.95 16.82
C THR A 64 2.01 10.00 15.63
N TRP A 65 0.92 10.12 14.87
CA TRP A 65 0.59 9.17 13.81
C TRP A 65 0.30 9.90 12.50
N THR A 66 0.70 9.29 11.38
CA THR A 66 0.44 9.81 10.04
C THR A 66 -0.38 8.78 9.26
N ALA A 67 -1.50 9.20 8.70
CA ALA A 67 -2.38 8.32 7.93
C ALA A 67 -1.67 7.81 6.67
N ILE A 68 -1.92 6.53 6.34
CA ILE A 68 -1.56 5.90 5.08
C ILE A 68 -2.87 5.69 4.32
N SER A 69 -3.01 6.36 3.17
CA SER A 69 -4.26 6.37 2.41
C SER A 69 -4.06 5.98 0.95
N GLY A 70 -5.06 5.31 0.38
CA GLY A 70 -5.13 5.01 -1.06
C GLY A 70 -4.08 4.03 -1.55
N ARG A 71 -3.64 3.08 -0.73
CA ARG A 71 -2.63 2.08 -1.11
C ARG A 71 -2.73 0.82 -0.25
N VAL A 72 -2.22 -0.27 -0.79
CA VAL A 72 -1.95 -1.51 -0.05
C VAL A 72 -0.49 -1.53 0.41
N LEU A 73 -0.20 -2.20 1.52
CA LEU A 73 1.18 -2.37 1.98
C LEU A 73 1.84 -3.50 1.20
N VAL A 74 3.08 -3.26 0.75
CA VAL A 74 3.92 -4.26 0.08
C VAL A 74 5.16 -4.49 0.93
N GLY A 75 5.56 -5.75 1.09
CA GLY A 75 6.76 -6.12 1.85
C GLY A 75 8.02 -5.52 1.22
N ALA A 76 8.93 -5.02 2.05
CA ALA A 76 10.21 -4.51 1.57
C ALA A 76 11.04 -5.64 0.95
N GLY A 77 11.62 -5.37 -0.22
CA GLY A 77 12.52 -6.29 -0.90
C GLY A 77 13.95 -6.17 -0.39
N THR A 78 14.75 -7.21 -0.60
CA THR A 78 16.16 -7.25 -0.19
C THR A 78 17.13 -6.77 -1.27
N SER A 79 16.69 -6.61 -2.52
CA SER A 79 17.59 -6.36 -3.66
C SER A 79 16.98 -5.51 -4.79
N ASP A 80 15.66 -5.37 -4.83
CA ASP A 80 14.95 -4.64 -5.88
C ASP A 80 14.61 -3.22 -5.40
N ALA A 81 15.04 -2.21 -6.17
CA ALA A 81 14.75 -0.81 -5.90
C ALA A 81 13.25 -0.50 -5.91
N VAL A 82 12.45 -1.28 -6.65
CA VAL A 82 10.98 -1.17 -6.67
C VAL A 82 10.37 -1.40 -5.30
N TYR A 83 10.98 -2.27 -4.48
CA TYR A 83 10.50 -2.62 -3.14
C TYR A 83 11.35 -1.98 -2.03
N ALA A 84 12.00 -0.84 -2.31
CA ALA A 84 12.69 -0.06 -1.29
C ALA A 84 11.71 0.46 -0.22
N VAL A 85 12.14 0.53 1.03
CA VAL A 85 11.32 1.04 2.14
C VAL A 85 10.87 2.47 1.84
N GLY A 86 9.55 2.69 1.84
CA GLY A 86 8.96 4.00 1.57
C GLY A 86 8.69 4.30 0.09
N ALA A 87 9.08 3.42 -0.83
CA ALA A 87 8.68 3.51 -2.22
C ALA A 87 7.14 3.42 -2.35
N GLN A 88 6.59 4.11 -3.34
CA GLN A 88 5.16 4.20 -3.60
C GLN A 88 4.91 4.04 -5.09
N GLY A 89 3.85 3.31 -5.46
CA GLY A 89 3.50 3.07 -6.85
C GLY A 89 2.22 2.25 -6.96
N GLY A 90 1.98 1.69 -8.14
CA GLY A 90 0.78 0.92 -8.47
C GLY A 90 -0.32 1.78 -9.10
N GLU A 91 -1.26 1.11 -9.76
CA GLU A 91 -2.38 1.71 -10.48
C GLU A 91 -3.67 0.98 -10.11
N SER A 92 -4.72 1.71 -9.74
CA SER A 92 -6.05 1.12 -9.47
C SER A 92 -6.78 0.75 -10.76
N VAL A 93 -6.48 1.45 -11.85
CA VAL A 93 -7.06 1.24 -13.17
C VAL A 93 -5.93 1.34 -14.20
N HIS A 94 -5.88 0.40 -15.14
CA HIS A 94 -4.83 0.31 -16.15
C HIS A 94 -5.40 0.32 -17.58
N THR A 95 -4.78 1.10 -18.46
CA THR A 95 -5.09 1.12 -19.90
C THR A 95 -3.96 0.45 -20.65
N LEU A 96 -4.27 -0.62 -21.38
CA LEU A 96 -3.27 -1.35 -22.17
C LEU A 96 -2.63 -0.43 -23.21
N SER A 97 -1.31 -0.45 -23.26
CA SER A 97 -0.48 0.13 -24.31
C SER A 97 -0.27 -0.86 -25.46
N ALA A 98 0.16 -0.35 -26.62
CA ALA A 98 0.50 -1.21 -27.76
C ALA A 98 1.61 -2.22 -27.44
N SER A 99 2.55 -1.88 -26.55
CA SER A 99 3.62 -2.77 -26.10
C SER A 99 3.15 -3.93 -25.20
N GLU A 100 1.98 -3.80 -24.59
CA GLU A 100 1.39 -4.84 -23.73
C GLU A 100 0.50 -5.81 -24.52
N ILE A 101 0.29 -5.58 -25.82
CA ILE A 101 -0.42 -6.49 -26.71
C ILE A 101 0.59 -7.48 -27.31
N PRO A 102 0.42 -8.80 -27.09
CA PRO A 102 1.28 -9.80 -27.72
C PRO A 102 1.23 -9.72 -29.26
N ALA A 103 2.37 -10.00 -29.90
CA ALA A 103 2.45 -10.08 -31.34
C ALA A 103 1.44 -11.11 -31.88
N HIS A 104 0.62 -10.69 -32.83
CA HIS A 104 -0.41 -11.53 -33.45
C HIS A 104 -0.52 -11.20 -34.94
N VAL A 105 -1.01 -12.17 -35.72
CA VAL A 105 -1.22 -12.04 -37.17
C VAL A 105 -2.59 -12.61 -37.51
N HIS A 106 -3.33 -11.91 -38.37
CA HIS A 106 -4.56 -12.41 -38.95
C HIS A 106 -4.33 -12.73 -40.43
N THR A 107 -4.73 -13.93 -40.85
CA THR A 107 -4.84 -14.30 -42.26
C THR A 107 -6.32 -14.35 -42.64
N TYR A 108 -6.71 -13.64 -43.68
CA TYR A 108 -8.03 -13.78 -44.28
C TYR A 108 -7.87 -14.07 -45.77
N HIS A 109 -8.70 -14.98 -46.29
CA HIS A 109 -8.75 -15.30 -47.71
C HIS A 109 -10.04 -14.71 -48.27
N ASN A 110 -9.92 -13.75 -49.19
CA ASN A 110 -11.07 -13.17 -49.86
C ASN A 110 -11.66 -14.17 -50.87
N ALA A 111 -12.92 -14.57 -50.71
CA ALA A 111 -13.63 -15.49 -51.61
C ALA A 111 -14.04 -14.83 -52.95
N ASN A 112 -13.92 -13.51 -53.08
CA ASN A 112 -14.19 -12.79 -54.33
C ASN A 112 -13.04 -12.87 -55.35
N ASN A 113 -12.14 -13.83 -55.21
CA ASN A 113 -11.12 -14.09 -56.22
C ASN A 113 -11.63 -15.14 -57.22
N PRO A 114 -12.06 -14.79 -58.44
CA PRO A 114 -12.20 -15.74 -59.52
C PRO A 114 -10.81 -16.11 -60.05
N SER A 115 -9.92 -16.62 -59.20
CA SER A 115 -8.70 -17.29 -59.65
C SER A 115 -8.95 -18.76 -59.97
N SER A 116 -10.20 -19.16 -60.17
CA SER A 116 -10.50 -20.33 -60.98
C SER A 116 -10.35 -19.90 -62.44
N ARG A 117 -9.39 -20.51 -63.15
CA ARG A 117 -9.33 -20.45 -64.61
C ARG A 117 -10.67 -20.97 -65.16
N MET A 118 -11.64 -20.10 -65.38
CA MET A 118 -12.89 -20.48 -66.02
C MET A 118 -12.59 -20.59 -67.51
N GLN A 119 -12.17 -21.78 -67.93
CA GLN A 119 -12.07 -22.13 -69.34
C GLN A 119 -13.50 -22.26 -69.89
N ASN A 120 -14.05 -21.16 -70.42
CA ASN A 120 -15.22 -21.24 -71.28
C ASN A 120 -14.74 -21.20 -72.73
N GLY A 121 -14.84 -22.35 -73.41
CA GLY A 121 -14.72 -22.55 -74.85
C GLY A 121 -13.83 -21.59 -75.65
N GLY A 122 -12.55 -21.94 -75.81
CA GLY A 122 -11.83 -21.66 -77.06
C GLY A 122 -10.84 -20.48 -77.13
N GLY A 123 -10.39 -19.89 -76.03
CA GLY A 123 -9.30 -18.90 -76.07
C GLY A 123 -8.66 -18.63 -74.71
N ASP A 124 -7.32 -18.56 -74.67
CA ASP A 124 -6.56 -18.19 -73.47
C ASP A 124 -6.64 -16.67 -73.28
N TYR A 125 -7.64 -16.21 -72.52
CA TYR A 125 -7.68 -14.82 -72.07
C TYR A 125 -6.85 -14.70 -70.80
N VAL A 126 -5.64 -14.13 -70.92
CA VAL A 126 -4.91 -13.59 -69.77
C VAL A 126 -5.70 -12.37 -69.27
N THR A 127 -6.61 -12.60 -68.34
CA THR A 127 -7.09 -11.52 -67.48
C THR A 127 -5.96 -11.24 -66.48
N ARG A 128 -5.04 -10.35 -66.88
CA ARG A 128 -4.16 -9.69 -65.90
C ARG A 128 -5.09 -8.81 -65.06
N PHE A 129 -5.65 -9.39 -64.02
CA PHE A 129 -6.08 -8.61 -62.87
C PHE A 129 -4.80 -8.19 -62.17
N ASP A 130 -4.23 -7.07 -62.58
CA ASP A 130 -3.36 -6.26 -61.71
C ASP A 130 -4.24 -5.66 -60.60
N ASP A 131 -4.99 -6.51 -59.89
CA ASP A 131 -5.79 -6.09 -58.75
C ASP A 131 -4.84 -6.13 -57.56
N PRO A 132 -4.45 -4.97 -57.00
CA PRO A 132 -3.57 -4.94 -55.85
C PRO A 132 -4.36 -5.56 -54.69
N LEU A 133 -4.17 -6.88 -54.48
CA LEU A 133 -4.56 -7.66 -53.30
C LEU A 133 -5.52 -6.87 -52.41
N ASN A 134 -6.81 -6.85 -52.76
CA ASN A 134 -7.82 -6.00 -52.14
C ASN A 134 -7.75 -6.20 -50.61
N THR A 135 -7.07 -5.25 -49.95
CA THR A 135 -6.72 -5.35 -48.53
C THR A 135 -7.96 -4.90 -47.76
N ALA A 136 -8.83 -5.86 -47.47
CA ALA A 136 -9.97 -5.66 -46.61
C ALA A 136 -9.47 -5.66 -45.16
N ASN A 137 -9.50 -4.50 -44.53
CA ASN A 137 -9.31 -4.43 -43.10
C ASN A 137 -10.48 -5.14 -42.40
N THR A 138 -10.17 -5.92 -41.37
CA THR A 138 -11.20 -6.28 -40.40
C THR A 138 -11.70 -5.01 -39.71
N SER A 139 -12.91 -5.05 -39.15
CA SER A 139 -13.35 -3.98 -38.26
C SER A 139 -12.39 -3.85 -37.08
N SER A 140 -12.10 -2.62 -36.65
CA SER A 140 -11.37 -2.39 -35.41
C SER A 140 -12.17 -2.93 -34.20
N ILE A 141 -11.51 -3.72 -33.36
CA ILE A 141 -12.05 -4.24 -32.09
C ILE A 141 -11.05 -3.87 -30.99
N GLY A 142 -11.58 -3.49 -29.82
CA GLY A 142 -10.81 -2.95 -28.70
C GLY A 142 -10.99 -1.44 -28.60
N GLY A 143 -11.44 -0.97 -27.43
CA GLY A 143 -11.77 0.45 -27.21
C GLY A 143 -10.70 1.24 -26.45
N GLY A 144 -9.61 0.59 -26.03
CA GLY A 144 -8.59 1.21 -25.16
C GLY A 144 -9.15 1.68 -23.81
N ALA A 145 -10.30 1.13 -23.39
CA ALA A 145 -10.89 1.48 -22.11
C ALA A 145 -10.03 0.92 -20.96
N ALA A 146 -9.84 1.73 -19.93
CA ALA A 146 -9.10 1.35 -18.74
C ALA A 146 -9.88 0.28 -17.95
N HIS A 147 -9.20 -0.72 -17.40
CA HIS A 147 -9.82 -1.80 -16.62
C HIS A 147 -9.34 -1.80 -15.17
N ASN A 148 -10.19 -2.31 -14.27
CA ASN A 148 -9.85 -2.43 -12.85
C ASN A 148 -8.65 -3.35 -12.67
N ASN A 149 -7.64 -2.89 -11.94
CA ASN A 149 -6.45 -3.64 -11.58
C ASN A 149 -6.39 -3.95 -10.07
N MET A 150 -7.43 -3.60 -9.31
CA MET A 150 -7.50 -3.90 -7.89
C MET A 150 -7.98 -5.34 -7.66
N PRO A 151 -7.20 -6.19 -6.95
CA PRO A 151 -7.72 -7.48 -6.45
C PRO A 151 -8.81 -7.23 -5.41
N PRO A 152 -9.66 -8.20 -5.06
CA PRO A 152 -10.63 -8.05 -3.96
C PRO A 152 -9.97 -7.55 -2.67
N TYR A 153 -10.55 -6.52 -2.03
CA TYR A 153 -9.96 -5.85 -0.86
C TYR A 153 -11.00 -5.37 0.15
N GLU A 154 -10.56 -5.15 1.39
CA GLU A 154 -11.29 -4.43 2.43
C GLU A 154 -10.55 -3.14 2.76
N VAL A 155 -11.28 -2.02 2.85
CA VAL A 155 -10.70 -0.72 3.19
C VAL A 155 -10.63 -0.59 4.71
N VAL A 156 -9.42 -0.37 5.21
CA VAL A 156 -9.17 -0.06 6.62
C VAL A 156 -8.36 1.22 6.74
N TYR A 157 -8.46 1.88 7.88
CA TYR A 157 -7.60 3.00 8.25
C TYR A 157 -6.24 2.46 8.68
N MET A 158 -5.19 3.00 8.08
CA MET A 158 -3.80 2.64 8.36
C MET A 158 -3.05 3.88 8.80
N TRP A 159 -2.18 3.73 9.79
CA TRP A 159 -1.44 4.84 10.37
C TRP A 159 0.00 4.42 10.66
N LYS A 160 0.98 5.27 10.35
CA LYS A 160 2.39 5.08 10.73
C LYS A 160 2.73 5.95 11.93
N ARG A 161 3.33 5.38 12.98
CA ARG A 161 3.85 6.16 14.11
C ARG A 161 5.09 6.95 13.68
N THR A 162 5.11 8.26 13.95
CA THR A 162 6.22 9.17 13.61
C THR A 162 6.98 9.71 14.83
N ALA A 163 6.34 9.74 16.01
CA ALA A 163 6.96 10.08 17.30
C ALA A 163 6.22 9.37 18.45
#